data_AF-A0ABD7ZZ31-F1
#
_entry.id   AF-A0ABD7ZZ31-F1
#
_cell.length_a   1.000
_cell.length_b   1.000
_cell.length_c   1.000
_cell.angle_alpha   90.00
_cell.angle_beta   90.00
_cell.angle_gamma   90.00
#
_symmetry.space_group_name_H-M   'P 1'
#
loop_
_entity.id
_entity.type
_entity.pdbx_description
1 polymer ?
#
loop_
_entity_poly.entity_id
_entity_poly.type
_entity_poly.pdbx_seq_one_letter_code
_entity_poly.pdbx_strand_id
1 'polypeptide(L)'
;MENKNSSFVVTVTPITDNSDLNNNSDKKIQAPEKKKFKNQEGSIKVPNESKVELEALMKITKKKFAHEIIDLLIDNYVEKELTAEQKMKFKLLAEI
;
A
#
# COMPACT_ATOMS: atom_id res chain seq x y z
N MET A 1 -17.33 -35.62 32.65
CA MET A 1 -16.54 -35.67 31.42
C MET A 1 -17.38 -35.12 30.29
N GLU A 2 -16.89 -34.02 29.75
CA GLU A 2 -17.24 -33.25 28.55
C GLU A 2 -18.41 -33.70 27.65
N ASN A 3 -19.43 -32.83 27.63
CA ASN A 3 -20.37 -32.62 26.53
C ASN A 3 -19.59 -32.28 25.25
N LYS A 4 -19.71 -33.12 24.22
CA LYS A 4 -19.30 -32.81 22.84
C LYS A 4 -20.54 -32.81 21.95
N ASN A 5 -21.30 -31.75 22.06
CA ASN A 5 -22.20 -31.23 21.06
C ASN A 5 -21.43 -30.93 19.76
N SER A 6 -21.26 -31.95 18.91
CA SER A 6 -20.84 -31.76 17.53
C SER A 6 -21.98 -31.12 16.74
N SER A 7 -22.09 -29.79 16.80
CA SER A 7 -22.93 -29.01 15.91
C SER A 7 -22.27 -28.96 14.53
N PHE A 8 -22.71 -29.85 13.65
CA PHE A 8 -22.34 -29.82 12.24
C PHE A 8 -23.21 -28.76 11.55
N VAL A 9 -22.64 -27.61 11.22
CA VAL A 9 -23.37 -26.55 10.51
C VAL A 9 -23.39 -26.93 9.03
N VAL A 10 -24.47 -27.57 8.58
CA VAL A 10 -24.72 -27.82 7.15
C VAL A 10 -25.22 -26.51 6.54
N THR A 11 -24.37 -25.78 5.83
CA THR A 11 -24.84 -24.68 4.99
C THR A 11 -25.43 -25.25 3.71
N VAL A 12 -26.76 -25.24 3.62
CA VAL A 12 -27.49 -25.62 2.40
C VAL A 12 -27.42 -24.44 1.45
N THR A 13 -26.69 -24.57 0.34
CA THR A 13 -26.80 -23.65 -0.79
C THR A 13 -28.14 -23.89 -1.48
N PRO A 14 -28.99 -22.87 -1.69
CA PRO A 14 -30.17 -23.05 -2.54
C PRO A 14 -29.70 -23.27 -3.98
N ILE A 15 -30.08 -24.42 -4.54
CA ILE A 15 -30.03 -24.66 -5.98
C ILE A 15 -31.25 -23.95 -6.55
N THR A 16 -31.03 -22.84 -7.27
CA THR A 16 -32.06 -22.26 -8.12
C THR A 16 -31.74 -22.65 -9.55
N ASP A 17 -32.44 -23.67 -10.04
CA ASP A 17 -32.45 -24.03 -11.45
C ASP A 17 -33.30 -23.03 -12.27
N ASN A 18 -32.64 -22.45 -13.26
CA ASN A 18 -33.13 -21.99 -14.56
C ASN A 18 -34.35 -21.06 -14.62
N SER A 19 -34.11 -19.79 -14.93
CA SER A 19 -34.31 -19.21 -16.28
C SER A 19 -34.35 -17.69 -16.12
N ASP A 20 -33.52 -16.96 -16.85
CA ASP A 20 -34.00 -15.88 -17.71
C ASP A 20 -32.81 -15.18 -18.38
N LEU A 21 -32.80 -15.38 -19.69
CA LEU A 21 -31.99 -14.70 -20.67
C LEU A 21 -32.33 -13.20 -20.64
N ASN A 22 -31.28 -12.38 -20.70
CA ASN A 22 -31.29 -10.97 -21.07
C ASN A 22 -31.87 -9.98 -20.03
N ASN A 23 -31.00 -9.17 -19.43
CA ASN A 23 -31.17 -7.72 -19.39
C ASN A 23 -29.87 -7.01 -18.99
N ASN A 24 -29.36 -6.20 -19.92
CA ASN A 24 -28.34 -5.19 -19.70
C ASN A 24 -28.68 -4.35 -18.46
N SER A 25 -27.80 -4.35 -17.46
CA SER A 25 -27.75 -3.26 -16.48
C SER A 25 -26.33 -3.10 -15.98
N ASP A 26 -25.80 -1.91 -16.25
CA ASP A 26 -24.49 -1.43 -15.85
C ASP A 26 -24.30 -1.52 -14.33
N LYS A 27 -23.81 -2.66 -13.83
CA LYS A 27 -23.21 -2.72 -12.50
C LYS A 27 -21.84 -2.05 -12.58
N LYS A 28 -21.85 -0.71 -12.53
CA LYS A 28 -20.70 0.10 -12.15
C LYS A 28 -20.32 -0.34 -10.73
N ILE A 29 -19.42 -1.31 -10.63
CA ILE A 29 -18.78 -1.71 -9.38
C ILE A 29 -18.11 -0.45 -8.85
N GLN A 30 -18.77 0.25 -7.92
CA GLN A 30 -18.14 1.34 -7.19
C GLN A 30 -17.01 0.72 -6.39
N ALA A 31 -15.78 0.92 -6.87
CA ALA A 31 -14.59 0.58 -6.11
C ALA A 31 -14.69 1.27 -4.74
N PRO A 32 -14.42 0.56 -3.63
CA PRO A 32 -14.48 1.15 -2.30
C PRO A 32 -13.57 2.37 -2.26
N GLU A 33 -14.08 3.49 -1.73
CA GLU A 33 -13.31 4.71 -1.54
C GLU A 33 -12.02 4.38 -0.80
N LYS A 34 -10.87 4.59 -1.47
CA LYS A 34 -9.57 4.31 -0.91
C LYS A 34 -9.38 5.20 0.32
N LYS A 35 -9.33 4.57 1.51
CA LYS A 35 -8.99 5.24 2.77
C LYS A 35 -7.71 6.04 2.56
N LYS A 36 -7.83 7.38 2.61
CA LYS A 36 -6.67 8.28 2.56
C LYS A 36 -6.02 8.25 3.95
N PHE A 37 -4.85 7.65 4.04
CA PHE A 37 -4.02 7.79 5.23
C PHE A 37 -3.21 9.08 5.09
N LYS A 38 -3.17 9.91 6.14
CA LYS A 38 -2.47 11.21 6.12
C LYS A 38 -0.98 11.10 5.74
N ASN A 39 -0.40 9.92 5.89
CA ASN A 39 1.00 9.60 5.64
C ASN A 39 1.20 8.74 4.37
N GLN A 40 0.18 8.59 3.52
CA GLN A 40 0.26 7.88 2.24
C GLN A 40 -0.55 8.64 1.19
N GLU A 41 -0.01 9.75 0.72
CA GLU A 41 -0.63 10.51 -0.38
C GLU A 41 -0.35 9.87 -1.75
N GLY A 42 0.69 9.03 -1.84
CA GLY A 42 1.03 8.26 -3.04
C GLY A 42 1.72 6.93 -2.73
N SER A 43 1.53 5.94 -3.60
CA SER A 43 2.27 4.67 -3.57
C SER A 43 3.38 4.72 -4.62
N ILE A 44 4.62 4.51 -4.19
CA ILE A 44 5.78 4.37 -5.10
C ILE A 44 6.04 2.87 -5.30
N LYS A 45 6.13 2.44 -6.56
CA LYS A 45 6.55 1.07 -6.90
C LYS A 45 8.07 1.06 -7.02
N VAL A 46 8.71 0.08 -6.38
CA VAL A 46 10.17 -0.11 -6.40
C VAL A 46 10.50 -1.55 -6.79
N PRO A 47 11.70 -1.82 -7.36
CA PRO A 47 12.19 -3.17 -7.57
C PRO A 47 12.26 -3.97 -6.26
N ASN A 48 12.21 -5.30 -6.37
CA ASN A 48 12.27 -6.19 -5.20
C ASN A 48 13.57 -6.03 -4.40
N GLU A 49 14.70 -5.85 -5.08
CA GLU A 49 16.00 -5.65 -4.44
C GLU A 49 16.01 -4.39 -3.57
N SER A 50 15.60 -3.24 -4.13
CA SER A 50 15.50 -1.99 -3.40
C SER A 50 14.52 -2.08 -2.21
N LYS A 51 13.45 -2.88 -2.34
CA LYS A 51 12.53 -3.13 -1.22
C LYS A 51 13.23 -3.86 -0.06
N VAL A 52 14.02 -4.89 -0.35
CA VAL A 52 14.74 -5.67 0.67
C VAL A 52 15.75 -4.79 1.40
N GLU A 53 16.50 -3.97 0.67
CA GLU A 53 17.45 -3.01 1.27
C GLU A 53 16.74 -1.98 2.14
N LEU A 54 15.61 -1.45 1.67
CA LEU A 54 14.80 -0.49 2.43
C LEU A 54 14.28 -1.11 3.74
N GLU A 55 13.79 -2.34 3.72
CA GLU A 55 13.35 -3.06 4.92
C GLU A 55 14.51 -3.33 5.89
N ALA A 56 15.71 -3.65 5.38
CA ALA A 56 16.90 -3.81 6.21
C ALA A 56 17.29 -2.49 6.89
N LEU A 57 17.29 -1.38 6.15
CA LEU A 57 17.54 -0.05 6.69
C LEU A 57 16.53 0.34 7.76
N MET A 58 15.23 0.06 7.55
CA MET A 58 14.18 0.29 8.55
C MET A 58 14.48 -0.43 9.87
N LYS A 59 14.91 -1.70 9.80
CA LYS A 59 15.24 -2.51 11.00
C LYS A 59 16.44 -1.94 11.75
N ILE A 60 17.50 -1.55 11.05
CA ILE A 60 18.74 -1.05 11.66
C ILE A 60 18.51 0.32 12.31
N THR A 61 17.81 1.21 11.61
CA THR A 61 17.53 2.59 12.07
C THR A 61 16.32 2.67 13.01
N LYS A 62 15.65 1.54 13.27
CA LYS A 62 14.44 1.42 14.11
C LYS A 62 13.29 2.34 13.66
N LYS A 63 13.17 2.55 12.34
CA LYS A 63 12.08 3.32 11.74
C LYS A 63 10.88 2.44 11.48
N LYS A 64 9.69 3.01 11.68
CA LYS A 64 8.43 2.29 11.56
C LYS A 64 7.91 2.32 10.13
N PHE A 65 8.24 3.36 9.38
CA PHE A 65 7.72 3.57 8.04
C PHE A 65 8.83 3.78 7.02
N ALA A 66 8.58 3.30 5.80
CA ALA A 66 9.50 3.42 4.68
C ALA A 66 9.76 4.88 4.28
N HIS A 67 8.76 5.76 4.37
CA HIS A 67 8.93 7.18 4.03
C HIS A 67 9.98 7.85 4.92
N GLU A 68 10.08 7.48 6.21
CA GLU A 68 11.11 8.03 7.10
C GLU A 68 12.53 7.71 6.62
N ILE A 69 12.72 6.55 6.00
CA ILE A 69 14.01 6.18 5.39
C ILE A 69 14.21 6.92 4.09
N ILE A 70 13.18 7.03 3.27
CA ILE A 70 13.26 7.77 1.99
C ILE A 70 13.62 9.23 2.25
N ASP A 71 12.99 9.90 3.21
CA ASP A 71 13.28 11.28 3.61
C ASP A 71 14.75 11.40 4.06
N LEU A 72 15.20 10.49 4.92
CA LEU A 72 16.59 10.46 5.39
C LEU A 72 17.59 10.27 4.22
N LEU A 73 17.28 9.40 3.26
CA LEU A 73 18.13 9.15 2.11
C LEU A 73 18.19 10.36 1.17
N ILE A 74 17.04 11.04 0.96
CA ILE A 74 16.97 12.27 0.18
C ILE A 74 17.83 13.35 0.84
N ASP A 75 17.64 13.60 2.14
CA ASP A 75 18.39 14.62 2.88
C ASP A 75 19.90 14.36 2.83
N ASN A 76 20.32 13.11 3.04
CA ASN A 76 21.72 12.72 3.01
C ASN A 76 22.33 12.91 1.61
N TYR A 77 21.62 12.51 0.56
CA TYR A 77 22.07 12.70 -0.83
C TYR A 77 22.17 14.18 -1.19
N VAL A 78 21.14 14.97 -0.84
CA VAL A 78 21.14 16.41 -1.06
C VAL A 78 22.34 17.03 -0.35
N GLU A 79 22.57 16.71 0.92
CA GLU A 79 23.63 17.36 1.70
C GLU A 79 25.04 16.98 1.28
N LYS A 80 25.29 15.69 0.98
CA LYS A 80 26.65 15.18 0.76
C LYS A 80 27.08 15.10 -0.70
N GLU A 81 26.16 14.80 -1.61
CA GLU A 81 26.49 14.47 -3.00
C GLU A 81 26.21 15.63 -3.96
N LEU A 82 25.24 16.51 -3.65
CA LEU A 82 24.91 17.61 -4.55
C LEU A 82 25.86 18.79 -4.42
N THR A 83 26.24 19.36 -5.57
CA THR A 83 26.91 20.66 -5.64
C THR A 83 25.97 21.78 -5.22
N ALA A 84 26.52 22.95 -4.86
CA ALA A 84 25.71 24.11 -4.47
C ALA A 84 24.65 24.51 -5.52
N GLU A 85 25.00 24.43 -6.80
CA GLU A 85 24.08 24.71 -7.91
C GLU A 85 22.95 23.67 -7.99
N GLN A 86 23.30 22.38 -7.86
CA GLN A 86 22.32 21.29 -7.84
C GLN A 86 21.39 21.37 -6.63
N LYS A 87 21.91 21.72 -5.44
CA LYS A 87 21.11 21.96 -4.23
C LYS A 87 20.10 23.08 -4.45
N MET A 88 20.53 24.20 -5.04
CA MET A 88 19.66 25.33 -5.36
C MET A 88 18.56 24.92 -6.35
N LYS A 89 18.91 24.18 -7.40
CA LYS A 89 17.93 23.67 -8.37
C LYS A 89 16.96 22.66 -7.76
N PHE A 90 17.44 21.74 -6.93
CA PHE A 90 16.61 20.78 -6.20
C PHE A 90 15.59 21.52 -5.33
N LYS A 91 16.02 22.53 -4.57
CA LYS A 91 15.13 23.35 -3.74
C LYS A 91 14.04 24.03 -4.57
N LEU A 92 14.39 24.67 -5.68
CA LEU A 92 13.42 25.35 -6.56
C LEU A 92 12.39 24.39 -7.19
N LEU A 93 12.75 23.13 -7.42
CA LEU A 93 11.82 22.12 -7.96
C LEU A 93 10.95 21.46 -6.88
N ALA A 94 11.44 21.43 -5.63
CA ALA A 94 10.77 20.82 -4.49
C ALA A 94 9.90 21.80 -3.68
N GLU A 95 10.12 23.12 -3.82
CA GLU A 95 9.25 24.16 -3.29
C GLU A 95 7.93 24.16 -4.10
N ILE A 96 6.90 23.48 -3.56
CA ILE A 96 5.51 23.47 -4.06
C ILE A 96 4.68 24.44 -3.23
#